data_AF-A0A261B1G3-F1
#
_entry.id   AF-A0A261B1G3-F1
#
_cell.length_a   1.000
_cell.length_b   1.000
_cell.length_c   1.000
_cell.angle_alpha   90.00
_cell.angle_beta   90.00
_cell.angle_gamma   90.00
#
_symmetry.space_group_name_H-M   'P 1'
#
loop_
_entity.id
_entity.type
_entity.pdbx_description
1 polymer ?
#
loop_
_entity_poly.entity_id
_entity_poly.type
_entity_poly.pdbx_seq_one_letter_code
_entity_poly.pdbx_strand_id
1 'polypeptide(L)'
;YTLSFTMHRYSQYFLAILGFYALFLLVRFYFSDAYTDWIESDQDEIDLKSVTLRGDKLEIFNSWHQCFSENMMGITDSEEFWQSFVGISRKCDSQANVHLLGIVTLRNSDEMKHVLFPKIFNSGPHNLFTIGIGRDIRAEKQFRRKMLKLGNNVTYYGADPIPYINGDLYSQIGTYFPLAIGGKSGISNARVMEKYGYIETNMIHIDIVYFFKEILNITTIDNLWFDAEGEEFGNDFFDIFYENGRFDQNKIDVCQINIEFWKQFVNLSRKCDEESQISKLGLIEVENMNEQKTVILPKNEDENHNLITLGIGQDTSAEERYQKKMQKLGKIVDFFGADPMVELNSEIYSRIGKYFPFAVARHAGFSNASIQKNGEYLDQNKIDNLWIDAEGAEYELFEIFEKNGVLDQNDIVVCQANMEIHISEAEGHLNPNFEKQKIFMDFVKKIITEKKYGIFRASEEFHMRIYLFNFESEYCRNKY
;
A
#
# COMPACT_ATOMS: atom_id res chain seq x y z
N TYR A 1 -30.27 -68.86 -7.78
CA TYR A 1 -28.86 -68.50 -7.54
C TYR A 1 -28.39 -67.26 -8.30
N THR A 2 -28.82 -67.02 -9.53
CA THR A 2 -28.43 -65.83 -10.33
C THR A 2 -29.03 -64.51 -9.83
N LEU A 3 -30.30 -64.46 -9.37
CA LEU A 3 -30.94 -63.22 -8.91
C LEU A 3 -30.30 -62.61 -7.63
N SER A 4 -29.90 -63.47 -6.69
CA SER A 4 -29.29 -63.08 -5.40
C SER A 4 -27.89 -62.48 -5.58
N PHE A 5 -27.11 -63.00 -6.53
CA PHE A 5 -25.76 -62.50 -6.84
C PHE A 5 -25.78 -61.10 -7.49
N THR A 6 -26.78 -60.84 -8.35
CA THR A 6 -27.00 -59.51 -8.94
C THR A 6 -27.44 -58.48 -7.90
N MET A 7 -28.41 -58.78 -7.03
CA MET A 7 -28.83 -57.85 -5.96
C MET A 7 -27.67 -57.49 -5.01
N HIS A 8 -26.80 -58.45 -4.70
CA HIS A 8 -25.66 -58.21 -3.82
C HIS A 8 -24.63 -57.24 -4.45
N ARG A 9 -24.38 -57.36 -5.75
CA ARG A 9 -23.53 -56.42 -6.51
C ARG A 9 -24.14 -55.02 -6.58
N TYR A 10 -25.43 -54.89 -6.91
CA TYR A 10 -26.11 -53.58 -6.93
C TYR A 10 -26.09 -52.89 -5.56
N SER A 11 -26.25 -53.65 -4.47
CA SER A 11 -26.13 -53.13 -3.10
C SER A 11 -24.70 -52.65 -2.78
N GLN A 12 -23.66 -53.33 -3.27
CA GLN A 12 -22.27 -52.91 -3.09
C GLN A 12 -21.94 -51.64 -3.88
N TYR A 13 -22.43 -51.53 -5.13
CA TYR A 13 -22.29 -50.31 -5.93
C TYR A 13 -23.02 -49.12 -5.30
N PHE A 14 -24.22 -49.34 -4.77
CA PHE A 14 -24.99 -48.29 -4.08
C PHE A 14 -24.28 -47.80 -2.81
N LEU A 15 -23.73 -48.71 -1.99
CA LEU A 15 -22.94 -48.35 -0.82
C LEU A 15 -21.65 -47.60 -1.18
N ALA A 16 -20.98 -48.00 -2.27
CA ALA A 16 -19.80 -47.29 -2.76
C ALA A 16 -20.16 -45.86 -3.20
N ILE A 17 -21.25 -45.68 -3.95
CA ILE A 17 -21.74 -44.36 -4.39
C ILE A 17 -22.11 -43.48 -3.19
N LEU A 18 -22.80 -44.03 -2.20
CA LEU A 18 -23.10 -43.32 -0.94
C LEU A 18 -21.82 -42.91 -0.19
N GLY A 19 -20.82 -43.79 -0.14
CA GLY A 19 -19.52 -43.50 0.46
C GLY A 19 -18.80 -42.35 -0.26
N PHE A 20 -18.76 -42.37 -1.60
CA PHE A 20 -18.19 -41.28 -2.39
C PHE A 20 -18.97 -39.98 -2.22
N TYR A 21 -20.30 -40.03 -2.16
CA TYR A 21 -21.14 -38.85 -1.94
C TYR A 21 -20.93 -38.27 -0.53
N ALA A 22 -20.83 -39.11 0.49
CA ALA A 22 -20.52 -38.67 1.86
C ALA A 22 -19.11 -38.05 1.94
N LEU A 23 -18.11 -38.66 1.30
CA LEU A 23 -16.76 -38.09 1.21
C LEU A 23 -16.77 -36.74 0.49
N PHE A 24 -17.50 -36.63 -0.62
CA PHE A 24 -17.67 -35.38 -1.35
C PHE A 24 -18.31 -34.30 -0.45
N LEU A 25 -19.33 -34.63 0.33
CA LEU A 25 -19.95 -33.70 1.28
C LEU A 25 -18.98 -33.28 2.39
N LEU A 26 -18.17 -34.19 2.93
CA LEU A 26 -17.16 -33.88 3.95
C LEU A 26 -16.06 -32.97 3.40
N VAL A 27 -15.55 -33.26 2.21
CA VAL A 27 -14.57 -32.41 1.52
C VAL A 27 -15.17 -31.04 1.23
N ARG A 28 -16.41 -30.99 0.72
CA ARG A 28 -17.12 -29.72 0.47
C ARG A 28 -17.31 -28.91 1.75
N PHE A 29 -17.64 -29.55 2.87
CA PHE A 29 -17.76 -28.88 4.17
C PHE A 29 -16.40 -28.36 4.64
N TYR A 30 -15.34 -29.16 4.56
CA TYR A 30 -13.99 -28.77 4.98
C TYR A 30 -13.48 -27.52 4.25
N PHE A 31 -13.85 -27.34 2.97
CA PHE A 31 -13.52 -26.14 2.18
C PHE A 31 -14.62 -25.07 2.18
N SER A 32 -15.61 -25.15 3.08
CA SER A 32 -16.69 -24.17 3.19
C SER A 32 -16.44 -23.17 4.30
N ASP A 33 -16.97 -21.95 4.14
CA ASP A 33 -16.99 -20.92 5.19
C ASP A 33 -17.57 -21.44 6.51
N ALA A 34 -18.50 -22.41 6.46
CA ALA A 34 -19.12 -22.99 7.65
C ALA A 34 -18.14 -23.80 8.49
N TYR A 35 -17.12 -24.42 7.88
CA TYR A 35 -16.05 -25.12 8.63
C TYR A 35 -15.08 -24.12 9.26
N THR A 36 -14.71 -23.05 8.54
CA THR A 36 -13.90 -21.96 9.10
C THR A 36 -14.61 -21.29 10.28
N ASP A 37 -15.90 -20.98 10.12
CA ASP A 37 -16.75 -20.42 11.18
C ASP A 37 -16.82 -21.35 12.40
N TRP A 38 -16.90 -22.67 12.17
CA TRP A 38 -16.88 -23.69 13.22
C TRP A 38 -15.55 -23.70 13.98
N ILE A 39 -14.40 -23.70 13.30
CA ILE A 39 -13.08 -23.62 13.94
C ILE A 39 -12.97 -22.32 14.77
N GLU A 40 -13.36 -21.19 14.20
CA GLU A 40 -13.27 -19.89 14.88
C GLU A 40 -14.19 -19.80 16.10
N SER A 41 -15.29 -20.57 16.12
CA SER A 41 -16.25 -20.56 17.23
C SER A 41 -15.65 -21.04 18.56
N ASP A 42 -14.55 -21.82 18.53
CA ASP A 42 -13.81 -22.24 19.73
C ASP A 42 -13.12 -21.05 20.43
N GLN A 43 -12.72 -20.03 19.67
CA GLN A 43 -12.08 -18.83 20.21
C GLN A 43 -13.08 -17.88 20.89
N ASP A 44 -14.38 -17.99 20.56
CA ASP A 44 -15.41 -17.11 21.09
C ASP A 44 -15.46 -17.10 22.62
N GLU A 45 -15.29 -18.25 23.30
CA GLU A 45 -15.35 -18.29 24.77
C GLU A 45 -14.21 -17.50 25.43
N ILE A 46 -13.05 -17.47 24.78
CA ILE A 46 -11.90 -16.70 25.24
C ILE A 46 -12.18 -15.21 25.00
N ASP A 47 -12.63 -14.86 23.80
CA ASP A 47 -12.92 -13.48 23.41
C ASP A 47 -14.03 -12.87 24.27
N LEU A 48 -15.08 -13.63 24.59
CA LEU A 48 -16.19 -13.17 25.43
C LEU A 48 -15.77 -12.91 26.88
N LYS A 49 -14.64 -13.43 27.37
CA LYS A 49 -14.11 -13.05 28.69
C LYS A 49 -13.68 -11.58 28.73
N SER A 50 -13.40 -10.96 27.59
CA SER A 50 -13.04 -9.53 27.50
C SER A 50 -14.08 -8.61 28.15
N VAL A 51 -15.38 -8.96 28.10
CA VAL A 51 -16.47 -8.16 28.68
C VAL A 51 -16.37 -8.05 30.21
N THR A 52 -15.62 -8.95 30.84
CA THR A 52 -15.40 -8.96 32.29
C THR A 52 -14.30 -8.00 32.74
N LEU A 53 -13.49 -7.48 31.83
CA LEU A 53 -12.45 -6.52 32.13
C LEU A 53 -13.07 -5.20 32.59
N ARG A 54 -12.48 -4.58 33.64
CA ARG A 54 -13.01 -3.39 34.31
C ARG A 54 -12.04 -2.21 34.32
N GLY A 55 -11.23 -2.05 33.26
CA GLY A 55 -10.41 -0.86 33.10
C GLY A 55 -11.27 0.42 33.16
N ASP A 56 -10.78 1.43 33.88
CA ASP A 56 -11.40 2.76 33.90
C ASP A 56 -11.16 3.43 32.55
N LYS A 57 -12.23 3.64 31.78
CA LYS A 57 -12.15 4.19 30.42
C LYS A 57 -11.59 5.60 30.40
N LEU A 58 -11.92 6.42 31.40
CA LEU A 58 -11.50 7.82 31.44
C LEU A 58 -10.03 7.92 31.85
N GLU A 59 -9.59 7.10 32.80
CA GLU A 59 -8.18 7.00 33.17
C GLU A 59 -7.32 6.52 31.98
N ILE A 60 -7.74 5.45 31.30
CA ILE A 60 -7.06 4.92 30.12
C ILE A 60 -7.01 5.97 29.01
N PHE A 61 -8.12 6.65 28.71
CA PHE A 61 -8.17 7.70 27.70
C PHE A 61 -7.25 8.87 28.04
N ASN A 62 -7.28 9.38 29.28
CA ASN A 62 -6.45 10.51 29.67
C ASN A 62 -4.95 10.17 29.60
N SER A 63 -4.57 8.96 30.03
CA SER A 63 -3.20 8.46 29.91
C SER A 63 -2.76 8.33 28.46
N TRP A 64 -3.61 7.73 27.61
CA TRP A 64 -3.38 7.59 26.18
C TRP A 64 -3.25 8.96 25.50
N HIS A 65 -4.19 9.88 25.78
CA HIS A 65 -4.24 11.21 25.19
C HIS A 65 -3.04 12.07 25.58
N GLN A 66 -2.60 11.99 26.85
CA GLN A 66 -1.39 12.67 27.29
C GLN A 66 -0.16 12.13 26.54
N CYS A 67 0.00 10.81 26.47
CA CYS A 67 1.09 10.19 25.70
C CYS A 67 1.07 10.62 24.23
N PHE A 68 -0.09 10.54 23.58
CA PHE A 68 -0.23 10.93 22.17
C PHE A 68 0.07 12.39 21.96
N SER A 69 -0.44 13.28 22.81
CA SER A 69 -0.22 14.72 22.69
C SER A 69 1.25 15.08 22.84
N GLU A 70 1.94 14.52 23.84
CA GLU A 70 3.35 14.75 24.09
C GLU A 70 4.26 14.26 22.96
N ASN A 71 3.90 13.13 22.31
CA ASN A 71 4.74 12.49 21.29
C ASN A 71 4.37 12.92 19.86
N MET A 72 3.12 13.34 19.58
CA MET A 72 2.67 13.68 18.21
C MET A 72 2.52 15.19 17.96
N MET A 73 2.07 16.00 18.94
CA MET A 73 1.71 17.41 18.66
C MET A 73 2.91 18.28 18.30
N GLY A 74 4.12 17.88 18.71
CA GLY A 74 5.36 18.56 18.35
C GLY A 74 5.84 18.26 16.93
N ILE A 75 5.29 17.22 16.29
CA ILE A 75 5.68 16.81 14.94
C ILE A 75 4.92 17.70 13.94
N THR A 76 5.62 18.70 13.42
CA THR A 76 5.06 19.63 12.42
C THR A 76 5.19 19.09 11.00
N ASP A 77 6.14 18.19 10.81
CA ASP A 77 6.34 17.53 9.55
C ASP A 77 5.33 16.39 9.42
N SER A 78 4.37 16.57 8.52
CA SER A 78 3.35 15.59 8.13
C SER A 78 3.93 14.23 7.76
N GLU A 79 5.21 14.22 7.42
CA GLU A 79 6.00 13.06 7.13
C GLU A 79 6.30 12.13 8.27
N GLU A 80 7.00 12.71 9.21
CA GLU A 80 7.40 12.20 10.48
C GLU A 80 6.14 11.95 11.30
N PHE A 81 5.07 12.72 11.07
CA PHE A 81 3.77 12.48 11.67
C PHE A 81 3.21 11.18 11.14
N TRP A 82 3.20 10.97 9.81
CA TRP A 82 2.87 9.68 9.23
C TRP A 82 3.89 8.70 9.82
N GLN A 83 5.16 8.64 9.42
CA GLN A 83 6.29 8.28 10.33
C GLN A 83 5.97 7.53 11.60
N SER A 84 5.70 8.34 12.58
CA SER A 84 5.73 7.95 13.95
C SER A 84 4.34 7.53 14.43
N PHE A 85 3.29 7.65 13.62
CA PHE A 85 1.91 7.41 14.05
C PHE A 85 1.68 5.99 14.56
N VAL A 86 1.96 4.94 13.76
CA VAL A 86 1.55 3.54 14.06
C VAL A 86 2.07 2.98 15.38
N GLY A 87 3.16 3.50 15.90
CA GLY A 87 3.91 2.93 17.00
C GLY A 87 4.28 3.94 18.06
N ILE A 88 4.15 5.26 17.83
CA ILE A 88 3.67 6.12 18.91
C ILE A 88 2.30 5.61 19.36
N SER A 89 1.41 5.23 18.43
CA SER A 89 0.16 4.56 18.77
C SER A 89 0.37 3.31 19.62
N ARG A 90 1.13 2.32 19.14
CA ARG A 90 1.39 1.10 19.92
C ARG A 90 2.06 1.37 21.26
N LYS A 91 3.01 2.32 21.33
CA LYS A 91 3.65 2.75 22.57
C LYS A 91 2.62 3.32 23.54
N CYS A 92 1.79 4.24 23.09
CA CYS A 92 0.76 4.88 23.91
C CYS A 92 -0.35 3.90 24.31
N ASP A 93 -0.72 2.96 23.44
CA ASP A 93 -1.67 1.89 23.76
C ASP A 93 -1.14 0.99 24.88
N SER A 94 0.15 0.64 24.81
CA SER A 94 0.83 -0.12 25.85
C SER A 94 0.91 0.66 27.16
N GLN A 95 1.35 1.93 27.10
CA GLN A 95 1.53 2.78 28.29
C GLN A 95 0.20 3.04 29.01
N ALA A 96 -0.86 3.26 28.25
CA ALA A 96 -2.20 3.50 28.78
C ALA A 96 -2.94 2.22 29.17
N ASN A 97 -2.34 1.04 28.99
CA ASN A 97 -2.97 -0.26 29.23
C ASN A 97 -4.29 -0.44 28.47
N VAL A 98 -4.34 -0.04 27.19
CA VAL A 98 -5.53 -0.13 26.33
C VAL A 98 -6.09 -1.56 26.26
N HIS A 99 -5.25 -2.59 26.40
CA HIS A 99 -5.69 -3.99 26.48
C HIS A 99 -6.72 -4.26 27.59
N LEU A 100 -6.74 -3.48 28.68
CA LEU A 100 -7.73 -3.60 29.77
C LEU A 100 -9.14 -3.14 29.37
N LEU A 101 -9.30 -2.49 28.21
CA LEU A 101 -10.62 -2.19 27.66
C LEU A 101 -11.34 -3.46 27.18
N GLY A 102 -10.60 -4.51 26.84
CA GLY A 102 -11.15 -5.76 26.31
C GLY A 102 -11.49 -5.70 24.82
N ILE A 103 -10.61 -5.09 24.03
CA ILE A 103 -10.74 -5.07 22.57
C ILE A 103 -10.53 -6.48 22.04
N VAL A 104 -11.46 -6.95 21.20
CA VAL A 104 -11.41 -8.23 20.51
C VAL A 104 -11.12 -7.99 19.04
N THR A 105 -10.22 -8.78 18.46
CA THR A 105 -9.90 -8.75 17.03
C THR A 105 -10.70 -9.82 16.30
N LEU A 106 -11.46 -9.41 15.29
CA LEU A 106 -12.19 -10.26 14.35
C LEU A 106 -11.39 -10.31 13.06
N ARG A 107 -11.03 -11.51 12.61
CA ARG A 107 -10.18 -11.72 11.44
C ARG A 107 -11.00 -12.14 10.24
N ASN A 108 -10.68 -11.65 9.06
CA ASN A 108 -11.14 -12.21 7.79
C ASN A 108 -9.92 -12.67 6.95
N SER A 109 -10.00 -12.80 5.62
CA SER A 109 -8.86 -13.29 4.79
C SER A 109 -7.69 -12.33 4.73
N ASP A 110 -7.97 -11.04 4.77
CA ASP A 110 -7.13 -9.99 4.20
C ASP A 110 -7.04 -8.76 5.11
N GLU A 111 -7.94 -8.61 6.07
CA GLU A 111 -7.98 -7.54 7.07
C GLU A 111 -8.36 -8.06 8.48
N MET A 112 -8.34 -7.12 9.43
CA MET A 112 -8.74 -7.35 10.81
C MET A 112 -9.60 -6.19 11.29
N LYS A 113 -10.71 -6.48 11.97
CA LYS A 113 -11.57 -5.49 12.61
C LYS A 113 -11.51 -5.61 14.12
N HIS A 114 -11.49 -4.49 14.83
CA HIS A 114 -11.39 -4.43 16.29
C HIS A 114 -12.71 -3.96 16.91
N VAL A 115 -13.13 -4.64 17.98
CA VAL A 115 -14.44 -4.44 18.60
C VAL A 115 -14.35 -4.50 20.12
N LEU A 116 -15.01 -3.56 20.79
CA LEU A 116 -15.39 -3.64 22.20
C LEU A 116 -16.82 -4.18 22.31
N PHE A 117 -16.96 -5.39 22.85
CA PHE A 117 -18.27 -5.95 23.12
C PHE A 117 -18.95 -5.26 24.31
N PRO A 118 -20.28 -5.05 24.27
CA PRO A 118 -21.01 -4.45 25.38
C PRO A 118 -20.91 -5.34 26.63
N LYS A 119 -20.61 -4.72 27.78
CA LYS A 119 -20.50 -5.42 29.07
C LYS A 119 -21.86 -5.88 29.63
N ILE A 120 -22.95 -5.38 29.05
CA ILE A 120 -24.31 -5.66 29.47
C ILE A 120 -24.88 -6.75 28.57
N PHE A 121 -25.24 -7.86 29.19
CA PHE A 121 -25.94 -8.97 28.56
C PHE A 121 -27.42 -8.61 28.36
N ASN A 122 -28.02 -9.08 27.27
CA ASN A 122 -29.42 -8.81 26.90
C ASN A 122 -29.78 -7.32 26.80
N SER A 123 -28.84 -6.50 26.31
CA SER A 123 -29.03 -5.08 26.01
C SER A 123 -29.25 -4.84 24.51
N GLY A 124 -29.89 -3.72 24.17
CA GLY A 124 -30.13 -3.29 22.80
C GLY A 124 -31.22 -2.22 22.71
N PRO A 125 -31.59 -1.78 21.50
CA PRO A 125 -31.08 -2.25 20.21
C PRO A 125 -29.64 -1.80 19.94
N HIS A 126 -28.83 -2.69 19.36
CA HIS A 126 -27.51 -2.34 18.82
C HIS A 126 -27.61 -2.23 17.30
N ASN A 127 -26.83 -1.33 16.68
CA ASN A 127 -26.77 -1.17 15.24
C ASN A 127 -25.32 -1.32 14.74
N LEU A 128 -25.13 -2.15 13.71
CA LEU A 128 -23.86 -2.29 13.00
C LEU A 128 -24.04 -1.87 11.55
N PHE A 129 -23.11 -1.05 11.07
CA PHE A 129 -23.07 -0.57 9.71
C PHE A 129 -21.76 -0.98 9.05
N THR A 130 -21.84 -1.69 7.93
CA THR A 130 -20.69 -2.01 7.06
C THR A 130 -20.83 -1.22 5.76
N ILE A 131 -19.82 -0.44 5.41
CA ILE A 131 -19.75 0.36 4.17
C ILE A 131 -18.57 -0.17 3.36
N GLY A 132 -18.85 -0.54 2.10
CA GLY A 132 -17.92 -1.28 1.26
C GLY A 132 -17.89 -2.75 1.70
N ILE A 133 -18.74 -3.57 1.08
CA ILE A 133 -18.89 -4.98 1.48
C ILE A 133 -18.05 -5.80 0.52
N GLY A 134 -16.93 -6.32 1.02
CA GLY A 134 -16.14 -7.30 0.30
C GLY A 134 -16.86 -8.63 0.09
N ARG A 135 -16.19 -9.55 -0.61
CA ARG A 135 -16.66 -10.94 -0.76
C ARG A 135 -16.46 -11.78 0.49
N ASP A 136 -15.87 -11.21 1.53
CA ASP A 136 -15.60 -11.86 2.80
C ASP A 136 -16.27 -11.13 3.97
N ILE A 137 -17.40 -11.67 4.43
CA ILE A 137 -18.15 -11.15 5.57
C ILE A 137 -17.90 -11.94 6.87
N ARG A 138 -16.74 -12.61 6.99
CA ARG A 138 -16.42 -13.43 8.17
C ARG A 138 -16.39 -12.63 9.47
N ALA A 139 -15.85 -11.41 9.45
CA ALA A 139 -15.81 -10.55 10.62
C ALA A 139 -17.23 -10.23 11.13
N GLU A 140 -18.16 -9.92 10.23
CA GLU A 140 -19.56 -9.66 10.55
C GLU A 140 -20.26 -10.91 11.11
N LYS A 141 -19.99 -12.09 10.52
CA LYS A 141 -20.52 -13.37 11.01
C LYS A 141 -20.00 -13.67 12.42
N GLN A 142 -18.71 -13.48 12.69
CA GLN A 142 -18.13 -13.66 14.03
C GLN A 142 -18.75 -12.68 15.03
N PHE A 143 -18.89 -11.40 14.68
CA PHE A 143 -19.53 -10.39 15.52
C PHE A 143 -20.96 -10.80 15.86
N ARG A 144 -21.75 -11.21 14.87
CA ARG A 144 -23.12 -11.71 15.06
C ARG A 144 -23.18 -12.89 16.01
N ARG A 145 -22.33 -13.89 15.81
CA ARG A 145 -22.28 -15.09 16.66
C ARG A 145 -21.95 -14.73 18.12
N LYS A 146 -20.97 -13.87 18.34
CA LYS A 146 -20.55 -13.41 19.67
C LYS A 146 -21.63 -12.55 20.36
N MET A 147 -22.29 -11.65 19.63
CA MET A 147 -23.41 -10.86 20.17
C MET A 147 -24.62 -11.72 20.56
N LEU A 148 -24.93 -12.75 19.76
CA LEU A 148 -25.98 -13.73 20.10
C LEU A 148 -25.64 -14.51 21.37
N LYS A 149 -24.38 -14.92 21.55
CA LYS A 149 -23.91 -15.57 22.79
C LYS A 149 -24.03 -14.66 24.02
N LEU A 150 -23.94 -13.34 23.85
CA LEU A 150 -24.19 -12.34 24.89
C LEU A 150 -25.69 -12.05 25.12
N GLY A 151 -26.58 -12.63 24.30
CA GLY A 151 -28.01 -12.36 24.32
C GLY A 151 -28.41 -11.00 23.76
N ASN A 152 -27.50 -10.31 23.07
CA ASN A 152 -27.73 -8.97 22.53
C ASN A 152 -28.25 -9.06 21.09
N ASN A 153 -29.31 -8.32 20.81
CA ASN A 153 -29.85 -8.20 19.46
C ASN A 153 -29.18 -7.04 18.73
N VAL A 154 -28.77 -7.28 17.49
CA VAL A 154 -28.12 -6.28 16.64
C VAL A 154 -28.87 -6.21 15.31
N THR A 155 -29.12 -4.99 14.84
CA THR A 155 -29.58 -4.73 13.48
C THR A 155 -28.37 -4.43 12.59
N TYR A 156 -28.27 -5.15 11.49
CA TYR A 156 -27.13 -5.06 10.56
C TYR A 156 -27.56 -4.33 9.29
N TYR A 157 -26.80 -3.31 8.91
CA TYR A 157 -27.00 -2.51 7.71
C TYR A 157 -25.73 -2.52 6.88
N GLY A 158 -25.85 -2.90 5.62
CA GLY A 158 -24.72 -3.04 4.72
C GLY A 158 -24.91 -2.22 3.47
N ALA A 159 -23.95 -1.38 3.11
CA ALA A 159 -24.01 -0.58 1.87
C ALA A 159 -22.81 -0.90 0.98
N ASP A 160 -23.09 -1.29 -0.25
CA ASP A 160 -22.09 -1.59 -1.27
C ASP A 160 -22.71 -1.43 -2.67
N PRO A 161 -22.01 -0.85 -3.66
CA PRO A 161 -22.57 -0.65 -4.98
C PRO A 161 -22.69 -1.93 -5.82
N ILE A 162 -22.10 -3.06 -5.41
CA ILE A 162 -22.05 -4.31 -6.19
C ILE A 162 -22.97 -5.39 -5.60
N PRO A 163 -24.23 -5.50 -6.07
CA PRO A 163 -25.15 -6.48 -5.54
C PRO A 163 -24.75 -7.93 -5.85
N TYR A 164 -24.02 -8.15 -6.95
CA TYR A 164 -23.62 -9.48 -7.37
C TYR A 164 -22.68 -10.10 -6.34
N ILE A 165 -23.09 -11.23 -5.75
CA ILE A 165 -22.41 -11.93 -4.64
C ILE A 165 -22.51 -11.16 -3.31
N ASN A 166 -22.06 -9.90 -3.24
CA ASN A 166 -21.97 -9.17 -1.97
C ASN A 166 -23.37 -8.98 -1.34
N GLY A 167 -24.38 -8.68 -2.17
CA GLY A 167 -25.77 -8.54 -1.72
C GLY A 167 -26.34 -9.84 -1.16
N ASP A 168 -26.11 -10.97 -1.83
CA ASP A 168 -26.56 -12.29 -1.37
C ASP A 168 -25.83 -12.74 -0.09
N LEU A 169 -24.55 -12.40 0.05
CA LEU A 169 -23.76 -12.67 1.24
C LEU A 169 -24.27 -11.86 2.43
N TYR A 170 -24.33 -10.53 2.30
CA TYR A 170 -24.72 -9.66 3.39
C TYR A 170 -26.20 -9.82 3.79
N SER A 171 -27.07 -10.14 2.84
CA SER A 171 -28.50 -10.39 3.13
C SER A 171 -28.74 -11.59 4.05
N GLN A 172 -27.74 -12.46 4.26
CA GLN A 172 -27.81 -13.55 5.25
C GLN A 172 -27.70 -13.06 6.69
N ILE A 173 -27.15 -11.86 6.90
CA ILE A 173 -26.92 -11.25 8.21
C ILE A 173 -27.77 -10.00 8.45
N GLY A 174 -28.04 -9.19 7.42
CA GLY A 174 -28.62 -7.87 7.56
C GLY A 174 -29.35 -7.35 6.34
N THR A 175 -29.67 -6.05 6.36
CA THR A 175 -30.27 -5.35 5.22
C THR A 175 -29.16 -4.83 4.31
N TYR A 176 -29.21 -5.18 3.03
CA TYR A 176 -28.24 -4.74 2.03
C TYR A 176 -28.78 -3.58 1.19
N PHE A 177 -27.96 -2.56 0.96
CA PHE A 177 -28.25 -1.38 0.15
C PHE A 177 -27.28 -1.35 -1.05
N PRO A 178 -27.78 -1.46 -2.30
CA PRO A 178 -26.97 -1.52 -3.52
C PRO A 178 -26.51 -0.12 -3.96
N LEU A 179 -25.74 0.56 -3.10
CA LEU A 179 -25.29 1.94 -3.30
C LEU A 179 -23.96 2.19 -2.60
N ALA A 180 -23.17 3.12 -3.13
CA ALA A 180 -21.97 3.61 -2.47
C ALA A 180 -22.34 4.70 -1.46
N ILE A 181 -21.60 4.78 -0.35
CA ILE A 181 -21.74 5.83 0.65
C ILE A 181 -20.49 6.70 0.60
N GLY A 182 -20.67 8.01 0.57
CA GLY A 182 -19.56 8.96 0.57
C GLY A 182 -19.90 10.26 1.29
N GLY A 183 -18.95 11.20 1.26
CA GLY A 183 -19.11 12.51 1.89
C GLY A 183 -20.13 13.42 1.20
N LYS A 184 -20.54 13.11 -0.03
CA LYS A 184 -21.55 13.87 -0.79
C LYS A 184 -22.36 12.95 -1.70
N SER A 185 -23.61 13.33 -1.95
CA SER A 185 -24.43 12.67 -2.96
C SER A 185 -24.01 13.09 -4.37
N GLY A 186 -23.87 12.14 -5.28
CA GLY A 186 -23.46 12.43 -6.65
C GLY A 186 -23.13 11.18 -7.45
N ILE A 187 -22.61 11.39 -8.66
CA ILE A 187 -22.02 10.33 -9.48
C ILE A 187 -20.51 10.60 -9.50
N SER A 188 -19.74 9.67 -8.97
CA SER A 188 -18.27 9.67 -8.99
C SER A 188 -17.76 8.31 -9.41
N ASN A 189 -16.50 8.29 -9.87
CA ASN A 189 -15.83 7.05 -10.18
C ASN A 189 -15.63 6.25 -8.89
N ALA A 190 -15.77 4.93 -8.94
CA ALA A 190 -15.43 4.03 -7.85
C ALA A 190 -14.72 2.80 -8.42
N ARG A 191 -13.78 2.26 -7.66
CA ARG A 191 -13.09 1.01 -8.00
C ARG A 191 -13.80 -0.14 -7.30
N VAL A 192 -14.44 -1.00 -8.07
CA VAL A 192 -15.35 -2.04 -7.54
C VAL A 192 -15.00 -3.42 -8.06
N MET A 193 -15.14 -4.45 -7.23
CA MET A 193 -14.86 -5.83 -7.59
C MET A 193 -16.04 -6.49 -8.31
N GLU A 194 -16.00 -6.57 -9.64
CA GLU A 194 -17.01 -7.28 -10.43
C GLU A 194 -16.64 -8.77 -10.61
N LYS A 195 -17.37 -9.49 -11.47
CA LYS A 195 -17.24 -10.96 -11.61
C LYS A 195 -15.83 -11.43 -11.94
N TYR A 196 -15.07 -10.66 -12.72
CA TYR A 196 -13.75 -11.04 -13.24
C TYR A 196 -12.59 -10.20 -12.71
N GLY A 197 -12.84 -9.30 -11.75
CA GLY A 197 -11.81 -8.45 -11.16
C GLY A 197 -12.30 -7.04 -10.84
N TYR A 198 -11.38 -6.19 -10.37
CA TYR A 198 -11.66 -4.79 -10.11
C TYR A 198 -11.84 -4.00 -11.41
N ILE A 199 -12.90 -3.21 -11.47
CA ILE A 199 -13.18 -2.26 -12.54
C ILE A 199 -13.36 -0.86 -11.97
N GLU A 200 -13.01 0.16 -12.74
CA GLU A 200 -13.36 1.55 -12.46
C GLU A 200 -14.67 1.88 -13.16
N THR A 201 -15.66 2.35 -12.42
CA THR A 201 -16.98 2.64 -12.98
C THR A 201 -17.68 3.75 -12.21
N ASN A 202 -18.55 4.49 -12.89
CA ASN A 202 -19.30 5.58 -12.27
C ASN A 202 -20.43 5.02 -11.41
N MET A 203 -20.37 5.26 -10.10
CA MET A 203 -21.35 4.81 -9.14
C MET A 203 -22.07 5.99 -8.50
N ILE A 204 -23.35 5.77 -8.17
CA ILE A 204 -24.12 6.71 -7.38
C ILE A 204 -23.63 6.60 -5.94
N HIS A 205 -23.10 7.70 -5.44
CA HIS A 205 -22.76 7.88 -4.04
C HIS A 205 -23.91 8.61 -3.35
N ILE A 206 -24.26 8.14 -2.16
CA ILE A 206 -25.19 8.81 -1.26
C ILE A 206 -24.41 9.41 -0.11
N ASP A 207 -24.74 10.66 0.20
CA ASP A 207 -24.25 11.34 1.38
C ASP A 207 -24.52 10.55 2.67
N ILE A 208 -23.48 10.30 3.45
CA ILE A 208 -23.57 9.47 4.66
C ILE A 208 -24.54 10.02 5.72
N VAL A 209 -24.65 11.35 5.87
CA VAL A 209 -25.60 11.96 6.82
C VAL A 209 -27.03 11.75 6.35
N TYR A 210 -27.28 11.98 5.05
CA TYR A 210 -28.58 11.70 4.44
C TYR A 210 -28.95 10.22 4.58
N PHE A 211 -28.00 9.30 4.37
CA PHE A 211 -28.25 7.88 4.53
C PHE A 211 -28.69 7.51 5.96
N PHE A 212 -27.98 7.97 6.98
CA PHE A 212 -28.37 7.65 8.36
C PHE A 212 -29.67 8.30 8.80
N LYS A 213 -29.87 9.59 8.49
CA LYS A 213 -31.05 10.32 8.98
C LYS A 213 -32.30 10.11 8.15
N GLU A 214 -32.20 10.25 6.84
CA GLU A 214 -33.38 10.29 5.97
C GLU A 214 -33.75 8.90 5.47
N ILE A 215 -32.76 8.03 5.19
CA ILE A 215 -33.02 6.67 4.71
C ILE A 215 -33.26 5.71 5.87
N LEU A 216 -32.39 5.72 6.90
CA LEU A 216 -32.46 4.75 8.00
C LEU A 216 -33.18 5.27 9.23
N ASN A 217 -33.25 6.60 9.41
CA ASN A 217 -33.75 7.26 10.62
C ASN A 217 -33.05 6.72 11.89
N ILE A 218 -31.73 6.60 11.81
CA ILE A 218 -30.86 6.16 12.91
C ILE A 218 -29.80 7.23 13.15
N THR A 219 -29.69 7.64 14.40
CA THR A 219 -28.70 8.63 14.83
C THR A 219 -27.76 8.09 15.90
N THR A 220 -27.91 6.84 16.31
CA THR A 220 -27.01 6.17 17.26
C THR A 220 -26.46 4.91 16.62
N ILE A 221 -25.14 4.90 16.43
CA ILE A 221 -24.41 3.88 15.69
C ILE A 221 -23.40 3.23 16.63
N ASP A 222 -23.60 1.96 16.97
CA ASP A 222 -22.70 1.25 17.90
C ASP A 222 -21.39 0.84 17.22
N ASN A 223 -21.46 0.40 15.96
CA ASN A 223 -20.32 -0.02 15.16
C ASN A 223 -20.46 0.49 13.72
N LEU A 224 -19.46 1.21 13.24
CA LEU A 224 -19.37 1.70 11.87
C LEU A 224 -18.07 1.21 11.23
N TRP A 225 -18.15 0.36 10.22
CA TRP A 225 -17.01 -0.26 9.56
C TRP A 225 -16.91 0.23 8.11
N PHE A 226 -15.76 0.77 7.75
CA PHE A 226 -15.43 1.24 6.40
C PHE A 226 -14.33 0.36 5.80
N ASP A 227 -14.64 -0.21 4.65
CA ASP A 227 -13.69 -0.87 3.75
C ASP A 227 -13.93 -0.29 2.34
N ALA A 228 -13.50 0.96 2.16
CA ALA A 228 -13.81 1.75 0.98
C ALA A 228 -12.53 2.09 0.19
N GLU A 229 -12.65 2.12 -1.14
CA GLU A 229 -11.53 2.10 -2.08
C GLU A 229 -11.45 3.42 -2.87
N GLY A 230 -10.91 4.45 -2.21
CA GLY A 230 -10.52 5.71 -2.86
C GLY A 230 -11.55 6.85 -2.74
N GLU A 231 -12.48 6.94 -3.71
CA GLU A 231 -13.33 8.13 -3.92
C GLU A 231 -14.41 8.35 -2.84
N GLU A 232 -14.72 7.31 -2.06
CA GLU A 232 -15.57 7.42 -0.86
C GLU A 232 -14.98 8.36 0.20
N PHE A 233 -13.65 8.57 0.19
CA PHE A 233 -12.91 9.49 1.05
C PHE A 233 -12.59 10.86 0.41
N GLY A 234 -13.34 11.26 -0.63
CA GLY A 234 -13.15 12.57 -1.27
C GLY A 234 -13.07 13.74 -0.27
N ASN A 235 -12.47 14.87 -0.70
CA ASN A 235 -11.88 15.96 0.11
C ASN A 235 -12.61 16.51 1.36
N ASP A 236 -13.86 16.13 1.63
CA ASP A 236 -14.64 16.60 2.78
C ASP A 236 -15.24 15.43 3.61
N PHE A 237 -14.83 14.18 3.37
CA PHE A 237 -15.36 13.02 4.10
C PHE A 237 -15.03 13.09 5.59
N PHE A 238 -13.80 13.46 5.95
CA PHE A 238 -13.36 13.49 7.36
C PHE A 238 -14.00 14.61 8.18
N ASP A 239 -14.56 15.65 7.54
CA ASP A 239 -15.31 16.72 8.20
C ASP A 239 -16.54 16.21 8.98
N ILE A 240 -16.98 14.98 8.72
CA ILE A 240 -18.06 14.36 9.47
C ILE A 240 -17.69 14.11 10.93
N PHE A 241 -16.41 13.85 11.24
CA PHE A 241 -15.93 13.44 12.57
C PHE A 241 -15.40 14.57 13.45
N TYR A 242 -15.20 15.77 12.92
CA TYR A 242 -14.67 16.90 13.69
C TYR A 242 -15.68 17.48 14.69
N GLU A 243 -15.19 18.18 15.71
CA GLU A 243 -16.03 18.93 16.65
C GLU A 243 -16.87 19.97 15.89
N ASN A 244 -18.18 19.99 16.15
CA ASN A 244 -19.15 20.78 15.39
C ASN A 244 -19.12 20.47 13.87
N GLY A 245 -18.60 19.30 13.50
CA GLY A 245 -18.63 18.75 12.16
C GLY A 245 -20.01 18.21 11.79
N ARG A 246 -20.10 17.48 10.69
CA ARG A 246 -21.40 17.12 10.12
C ARG A 246 -22.19 16.14 10.99
N PHE A 247 -21.56 15.20 11.69
CA PHE A 247 -22.26 14.29 12.60
C PHE A 247 -22.80 15.02 13.82
N ASP A 248 -22.00 15.87 14.47
CA ASP A 248 -22.42 16.70 15.61
C ASP A 248 -23.62 17.60 15.26
N GLN A 249 -23.51 18.35 14.15
CA GLN A 249 -24.59 19.23 13.68
C GLN A 249 -25.89 18.47 13.40
N ASN A 250 -25.77 17.18 13.07
CA ASN A 250 -26.89 16.31 12.75
C ASN A 250 -27.30 15.37 13.88
N LYS A 251 -26.63 15.45 15.04
CA LYS A 251 -26.86 14.62 16.24
C LYS A 251 -26.66 13.13 15.97
N ILE A 252 -25.69 12.78 15.13
CA ILE A 252 -25.31 11.39 14.85
C ILE A 252 -24.17 11.01 15.80
N ASP A 253 -24.43 10.09 16.71
CA ASP A 253 -23.47 9.57 17.67
C ASP A 253 -22.92 8.21 17.19
N VAL A 254 -21.59 8.10 17.09
CA VAL A 254 -20.90 6.86 16.70
C VAL A 254 -20.03 6.38 17.86
N CYS A 255 -20.20 5.13 18.30
CA CYS A 255 -19.44 4.59 19.44
C CYS A 255 -18.12 3.95 19.04
N GLN A 256 -18.05 3.26 17.89
CA GLN A 256 -16.88 2.51 17.45
C GLN A 256 -16.73 2.57 15.94
N ILE A 257 -15.50 2.78 15.45
CA ILE A 257 -15.18 2.89 14.03
C ILE A 257 -14.03 1.95 13.68
N ASN A 258 -14.16 1.23 12.56
CA ASN A 258 -13.06 0.58 11.87
C ASN A 258 -12.94 1.19 10.46
N ILE A 259 -11.72 1.49 10.01
CA ILE A 259 -11.46 2.14 8.71
C ILE A 259 -10.15 1.65 8.10
N GLU A 260 -10.15 1.37 6.80
CA GLU A 260 -8.99 0.94 6.01
C GLU A 260 -8.56 1.99 4.96
N PHE A 261 -7.26 2.05 4.62
CA PHE A 261 -6.66 2.96 3.64
C PHE A 261 -5.64 2.24 2.72
N TRP A 262 -5.73 2.38 1.39
CA TRP A 262 -4.88 1.65 0.39
C TRP A 262 -3.79 2.50 -0.34
N LYS A 263 -2.68 1.86 -0.82
CA LYS A 263 -1.54 2.42 -1.60
C LYS A 263 -1.77 2.39 -3.13
N GLN A 264 -1.78 3.55 -3.82
CA GLN A 264 -2.30 3.66 -5.21
C GLN A 264 -1.25 3.86 -6.35
N PHE A 265 0.00 4.24 -6.07
CA PHE A 265 0.93 4.76 -7.09
C PHE A 265 1.51 3.72 -8.08
N VAL A 266 2.10 2.62 -7.59
CA VAL A 266 2.80 1.61 -8.43
C VAL A 266 1.85 0.92 -9.40
N ASN A 267 0.63 0.65 -8.95
CA ASN A 267 -0.40 0.02 -9.78
C ASN A 267 -0.82 0.89 -10.97
N LEU A 268 -0.91 2.21 -10.78
CA LEU A 268 -1.24 3.14 -11.86
C LEU A 268 -0.12 3.23 -12.89
N SER A 269 1.14 3.26 -12.43
CA SER A 269 2.31 3.30 -13.32
C SER A 269 2.37 2.06 -14.22
N ARG A 270 2.22 0.85 -13.64
CA ARG A 270 2.23 -0.40 -14.42
C ARG A 270 1.14 -0.48 -15.49
N LYS A 271 -0.05 0.03 -15.19
CA LYS A 271 -1.14 0.13 -16.18
C LYS A 271 -0.75 1.06 -17.34
N CYS A 272 -0.14 2.21 -17.04
CA CYS A 272 0.33 3.15 -18.07
C CYS A 272 1.43 2.55 -18.96
N ASP A 273 2.35 1.76 -18.37
CA ASP A 273 3.40 1.04 -19.10
C ASP A 273 2.83 0.04 -20.10
N GLU A 274 1.85 -0.76 -19.66
CA GLU A 274 1.16 -1.77 -20.47
C GLU A 274 0.38 -1.11 -21.62
N GLU A 275 -0.41 -0.07 -21.33
CA GLU A 275 -1.20 0.68 -22.32
C GLU A 275 -0.32 1.38 -23.35
N SER A 276 0.83 1.91 -22.93
CA SER A 276 1.80 2.60 -23.79
C SER A 276 2.71 1.66 -24.59
N GLN A 277 2.62 0.34 -24.35
CA GLN A 277 3.40 -0.69 -25.04
C GLN A 277 4.92 -0.42 -24.97
N ILE A 278 5.41 -0.01 -23.80
CA ILE A 278 6.80 0.42 -23.61
C ILE A 278 7.82 -0.67 -23.92
N SER A 279 7.41 -1.95 -23.98
CA SER A 279 8.26 -3.07 -24.43
C SER A 279 8.85 -2.84 -25.82
N LYS A 280 8.21 -2.02 -26.67
CA LYS A 280 8.72 -1.60 -27.98
C LYS A 280 9.97 -0.72 -27.91
N LEU A 281 10.26 -0.12 -26.76
CA LEU A 281 11.47 0.67 -26.54
C LEU A 281 12.74 -0.20 -26.44
N GLY A 282 12.61 -1.53 -26.31
CA GLY A 282 13.76 -2.43 -26.21
C GLY A 282 14.43 -2.39 -24.83
N LEU A 283 13.64 -2.12 -23.79
CA LEU A 283 14.06 -2.15 -22.39
C LEU A 283 14.64 -3.52 -22.05
N ILE A 284 15.82 -3.53 -21.43
CA ILE A 284 16.45 -4.73 -20.88
C ILE A 284 16.75 -4.53 -19.40
N GLU A 285 16.82 -5.63 -18.67
CA GLU A 285 17.19 -5.63 -17.26
C GLU A 285 18.65 -6.11 -17.10
N VAL A 286 19.36 -5.45 -16.19
CA VAL A 286 20.67 -5.85 -15.67
C VAL A 286 20.54 -6.00 -14.15
N GLU A 287 20.88 -7.18 -13.65
CA GLU A 287 20.62 -7.57 -12.27
C GLU A 287 21.93 -7.71 -11.49
N ASN A 288 21.91 -7.30 -10.23
CA ASN A 288 22.89 -7.70 -9.23
C ASN A 288 22.21 -8.62 -8.19
N MET A 289 22.86 -8.92 -7.07
CA MET A 289 22.29 -9.83 -6.06
C MET A 289 21.02 -9.30 -5.37
N ASN A 290 20.81 -7.97 -5.34
CA ASN A 290 19.80 -7.31 -4.49
C ASN A 290 18.79 -6.46 -5.28
N GLU A 291 19.08 -6.14 -6.55
CA GLU A 291 18.27 -5.24 -7.36
C GLU A 291 18.34 -5.54 -8.87
N GLN A 292 17.33 -5.03 -9.59
CA GLN A 292 17.23 -5.05 -11.04
C GLN A 292 17.22 -3.61 -11.55
N LYS A 293 18.13 -3.28 -12.47
CA LYS A 293 18.16 -1.97 -13.15
C LYS A 293 17.71 -2.13 -14.61
N THR A 294 16.92 -1.17 -15.08
CA THR A 294 16.40 -1.14 -16.45
C THR A 294 17.27 -0.23 -17.32
N VAL A 295 17.62 -0.67 -18.53
CA VAL A 295 18.36 0.16 -19.49
C VAL A 295 17.82 -0.04 -20.90
N ILE A 296 17.91 0.98 -21.75
CA ILE A 296 17.73 0.87 -23.19
C ILE A 296 19.13 0.90 -23.82
N LEU A 297 19.45 -0.09 -24.65
CA LEU A 297 20.73 -0.16 -25.33
C LEU A 297 20.77 0.83 -26.52
N PRO A 298 21.92 1.47 -26.78
CA PRO A 298 22.02 2.45 -27.85
C PRO A 298 21.92 1.78 -29.22
N LYS A 299 21.25 2.46 -30.15
CA LYS A 299 21.04 2.00 -31.54
C LYS A 299 21.98 2.67 -32.55
N ASN A 300 22.54 3.83 -32.21
CA ASN A 300 23.35 4.62 -33.13
C ASN A 300 24.83 4.17 -33.18
N GLU A 301 25.62 4.79 -34.07
CA GLU A 301 27.03 4.45 -34.27
C GLU A 301 27.96 4.98 -33.16
N ASP A 302 27.47 5.79 -32.21
CA ASP A 302 28.30 6.37 -31.14
C ASP A 302 29.05 5.29 -30.37
N GLU A 303 30.39 5.30 -30.43
CA GLU A 303 31.22 4.28 -29.80
C GLU A 303 31.39 4.50 -28.29
N ASN A 304 31.33 5.75 -27.83
CA ASN A 304 31.60 6.13 -26.45
C ASN A 304 30.31 6.43 -25.68
N HIS A 305 30.22 5.85 -24.49
CA HIS A 305 29.12 6.00 -23.56
C HIS A 305 29.66 6.22 -22.16
N ASN A 306 28.84 6.74 -21.26
CA ASN A 306 29.19 6.80 -19.84
C ASN A 306 28.11 6.18 -18.96
N LEU A 307 28.51 5.78 -17.76
CA LEU A 307 27.60 5.36 -16.71
C LEU A 307 28.07 5.98 -15.40
N ILE A 308 27.16 6.66 -14.73
CA ILE A 308 27.41 7.28 -13.43
C ILE A 308 26.59 6.52 -12.39
N THR A 309 27.24 5.98 -11.35
CA THR A 309 26.60 5.37 -10.18
C THR A 309 26.79 6.28 -8.97
N LEU A 310 25.70 6.69 -8.33
CA LEU A 310 25.68 7.46 -7.08
C LEU A 310 25.18 6.55 -5.97
N GLY A 311 26.03 6.28 -4.97
CA GLY A 311 25.82 5.26 -3.96
C GLY A 311 26.11 3.87 -4.53
N ILE A 312 27.28 3.35 -4.20
CA ILE A 312 27.80 2.09 -4.71
C ILE A 312 27.51 1.01 -3.67
N GLY A 313 26.61 0.09 -3.99
CA GLY A 313 26.43 -1.11 -3.19
C GLY A 313 27.68 -2.01 -3.19
N GLN A 314 27.73 -2.97 -2.27
CA GLN A 314 28.84 -3.95 -2.19
C GLN A 314 28.86 -4.96 -3.36
N ASP A 315 28.05 -4.74 -4.41
CA ASP A 315 27.94 -5.57 -5.60
C ASP A 315 27.82 -4.72 -6.88
N THR A 316 28.84 -4.82 -7.75
CA THR A 316 28.91 -4.12 -9.06
C THR A 316 28.53 -5.02 -10.24
N SER A 317 27.87 -6.16 -9.98
CA SER A 317 27.48 -7.13 -11.01
C SER A 317 26.58 -6.52 -12.09
N ALA A 318 25.73 -5.56 -11.75
CA ALA A 318 24.87 -4.88 -12.71
C ALA A 318 25.71 -4.04 -13.70
N GLU A 319 26.68 -3.25 -13.21
CA GLU A 319 27.62 -2.48 -14.01
C GLU A 319 28.47 -3.40 -14.90
N GLU A 320 28.98 -4.51 -14.36
CA GLU A 320 29.74 -5.49 -15.14
C GLU A 320 28.88 -6.14 -16.25
N ARG A 321 27.61 -6.47 -15.96
CA ARG A 321 26.68 -7.02 -16.95
C ARG A 321 26.39 -5.99 -18.04
N TYR A 322 26.20 -4.73 -17.67
CA TYR A 322 26.03 -3.63 -18.62
C TYR A 322 27.27 -3.49 -19.51
N GLN A 323 28.48 -3.48 -18.92
CA GLN A 323 29.74 -3.45 -19.65
C GLN A 323 29.85 -4.62 -20.66
N LYS A 324 29.57 -5.85 -20.22
CA LYS A 324 29.59 -7.04 -21.08
C LYS A 324 28.59 -6.95 -22.24
N LYS A 325 27.42 -6.36 -22.03
CA LYS A 325 26.41 -6.14 -23.10
C LYS A 325 26.89 -5.06 -24.07
N MET A 326 27.44 -3.95 -23.58
CA MET A 326 27.97 -2.86 -24.40
C MET A 326 29.19 -3.29 -25.24
N GLN A 327 30.10 -4.08 -24.67
CA GLN A 327 31.23 -4.67 -25.41
C GLN A 327 30.76 -5.57 -26.56
N LYS A 328 29.68 -6.35 -26.38
CA LYS A 328 29.08 -7.15 -27.46
C LYS A 328 28.51 -6.30 -28.60
N LEU A 329 28.14 -5.05 -28.30
CA LEU A 329 27.70 -4.06 -29.29
C LEU A 329 28.88 -3.25 -29.88
N GLY A 330 30.12 -3.56 -29.51
CA GLY A 330 31.30 -2.80 -29.94
C GLY A 330 31.38 -1.40 -29.33
N LYS A 331 30.76 -1.18 -28.17
CA LYS A 331 30.69 0.11 -27.48
C LYS A 331 31.63 0.15 -26.27
N ILE A 332 32.24 1.30 -26.06
CA ILE A 332 33.09 1.63 -24.91
C ILE A 332 32.25 2.42 -23.91
N VAL A 333 32.38 2.09 -22.62
CA VAL A 333 31.67 2.76 -21.53
C VAL A 333 32.69 3.25 -20.50
N ASP A 334 32.68 4.55 -20.22
CA ASP A 334 33.39 5.14 -19.09
C ASP A 334 32.51 5.10 -17.83
N PHE A 335 32.98 4.40 -16.80
CA PHE A 335 32.26 4.26 -15.53
C PHE A 335 32.78 5.24 -14.49
N PHE A 336 31.85 5.92 -13.79
CA PHE A 336 32.14 6.86 -12.72
C PHE A 336 31.24 6.57 -11.51
N GLY A 337 31.84 6.33 -10.35
CA GLY A 337 31.11 5.94 -9.15
C GLY A 337 31.44 6.85 -7.98
N ALA A 338 30.44 7.34 -7.27
CA ALA A 338 30.61 8.19 -6.09
C ALA A 338 29.94 7.55 -4.87
N ASP A 339 30.71 7.33 -3.81
CA ASP A 339 30.23 6.75 -2.55
C ASP A 339 31.12 7.19 -1.37
N PRO A 340 30.57 7.55 -0.20
CA PRO A 340 31.37 7.97 0.95
C PRO A 340 32.06 6.79 1.68
N MET A 341 31.59 5.56 1.48
CA MET A 341 32.09 4.36 2.14
C MET A 341 33.31 3.83 1.39
N VAL A 342 34.51 4.15 1.87
CA VAL A 342 35.75 3.83 1.16
C VAL A 342 36.14 2.35 1.25
N GLU A 343 35.86 1.73 2.39
CA GLU A 343 36.23 0.33 2.64
C GLU A 343 35.36 -0.60 1.78
N LEU A 344 35.99 -1.55 1.08
CA LEU A 344 35.38 -2.46 0.08
C LEU A 344 34.91 -1.80 -1.23
N ASN A 345 34.09 -0.74 -1.19
CA ASN A 345 33.47 -0.14 -2.39
C ASN A 345 34.51 0.48 -3.35
N SER A 346 35.56 1.11 -2.80
CA SER A 346 36.63 1.68 -3.63
C SER A 346 37.39 0.62 -4.42
N GLU A 347 37.58 -0.58 -3.84
CA GLU A 347 38.31 -1.67 -4.49
C GLU A 347 37.47 -2.31 -5.60
N ILE A 348 36.18 -2.57 -5.33
CA ILE A 348 35.32 -3.24 -6.31
C ILE A 348 35.00 -2.32 -7.50
N TYR A 349 34.72 -1.04 -7.27
CA TYR A 349 34.36 -0.11 -8.34
C TYR A 349 35.58 0.31 -9.17
N SER A 350 36.77 0.43 -8.56
CA SER A 350 38.00 0.78 -9.28
C SER A 350 38.43 -0.28 -10.32
N ARG A 351 37.84 -1.49 -10.28
CA ARG A 351 38.06 -2.53 -11.31
C ARG A 351 37.33 -2.24 -12.62
N ILE A 352 36.26 -1.45 -12.56
CA ILE A 352 35.41 -1.13 -13.72
C ILE A 352 35.50 0.35 -14.14
N GLY A 353 35.74 1.27 -13.21
CA GLY A 353 35.64 2.70 -13.44
C GLY A 353 36.44 3.57 -12.46
N LYS A 354 36.21 4.89 -12.52
CA LYS A 354 36.78 5.84 -11.56
C LYS A 354 35.89 5.94 -10.33
N TYR A 355 36.48 5.76 -9.14
CA TYR A 355 35.80 5.88 -7.86
C TYR A 355 36.08 7.22 -7.18
N PHE A 356 35.04 7.82 -6.59
CA PHE A 356 35.09 9.09 -5.88
C PHE A 356 34.59 8.90 -4.43
N PRO A 357 35.43 9.18 -3.41
CA PRO A 357 35.14 8.90 -2.00
C PRO A 357 34.28 10.00 -1.35
N PHE A 358 33.13 10.33 -1.95
CA PHE A 358 32.19 11.32 -1.43
C PHE A 358 30.76 11.01 -1.84
N ALA A 359 29.80 11.43 -1.01
CA ALA A 359 28.39 11.43 -1.37
C ALA A 359 28.07 12.63 -2.28
N VAL A 360 27.07 12.48 -3.14
CA VAL A 360 26.58 13.55 -4.03
C VAL A 360 25.25 14.05 -3.51
N ALA A 361 25.15 15.36 -3.30
CA ALA A 361 23.95 16.05 -2.80
C ALA A 361 23.69 17.33 -3.59
N ARG A 362 22.52 17.93 -3.38
CA ARG A 362 22.04 19.14 -4.07
C ARG A 362 22.93 20.37 -3.87
N HIS A 363 23.49 20.53 -2.66
CA HIS A 363 24.33 21.67 -2.30
C HIS A 363 25.68 21.18 -1.76
N ALA A 364 26.76 21.88 -2.13
CA ALA A 364 28.06 21.65 -1.52
C ALA A 364 28.03 22.13 -0.06
N GLY A 365 28.09 21.19 0.89
CA GLY A 365 28.07 21.47 2.33
C GLY A 365 28.70 20.33 3.13
N PHE A 366 29.27 20.64 4.29
CA PHE A 366 29.85 19.64 5.19
C PHE A 366 28.77 19.05 6.11
N SER A 367 28.18 17.91 5.76
CA SER A 367 27.69 16.92 6.72
C SER A 367 28.79 15.87 6.87
N ASN A 368 29.59 15.95 7.94
CA ASN A 368 30.76 15.11 8.26
C ASN A 368 31.23 14.10 7.19
N ALA A 369 31.88 14.62 6.15
CA ALA A 369 32.88 13.90 5.37
C ALA A 369 33.81 14.95 4.76
N SER A 370 35.11 14.85 5.04
CA SER A 370 36.15 15.69 4.46
C SER A 370 37.14 14.81 3.72
N ILE A 371 37.52 15.18 2.49
CA ILE A 371 38.90 15.30 1.99
C ILE A 371 38.88 15.86 0.57
N GLN A 372 39.84 16.74 0.28
CA GLN A 372 40.16 17.34 -1.01
C GLN A 372 41.42 16.65 -1.59
N LYS A 373 41.40 16.17 -2.85
CA LYS A 373 42.42 16.47 -3.89
C LYS A 373 42.27 15.71 -5.23
N ASN A 374 42.29 16.52 -6.32
CA ASN A 374 43.04 16.38 -7.59
C ASN A 374 42.20 16.62 -8.86
N GLY A 375 41.75 17.87 -9.03
CA GLY A 375 42.22 18.72 -10.13
C GLY A 375 41.92 18.39 -11.60
N GLU A 376 41.04 17.45 -11.92
CA GLU A 376 40.47 17.34 -13.28
C GLU A 376 38.94 17.41 -13.20
N TYR A 377 38.38 18.51 -13.71
CA TYR A 377 36.95 18.59 -13.99
C TYR A 377 36.69 17.86 -15.31
N LEU A 378 35.93 16.77 -15.24
CA LEU A 378 35.42 16.10 -16.44
C LEU A 378 34.25 16.92 -16.98
N ASP A 379 34.46 17.55 -18.13
CA ASP A 379 33.42 18.32 -18.84
C ASP A 379 32.52 17.33 -19.61
N GLN A 380 31.65 16.61 -18.89
CA GLN A 380 30.67 15.71 -19.48
C GLN A 380 29.27 16.32 -19.41
N ASN A 381 28.88 17.00 -20.49
CA ASN A 381 27.56 17.63 -20.61
C ASN A 381 26.46 16.63 -21.06
N LYS A 382 26.81 15.35 -21.21
CA LYS A 382 25.88 14.29 -21.60
C LYS A 382 26.13 13.06 -20.76
N ILE A 383 25.09 12.58 -20.09
CA ILE A 383 25.08 11.41 -19.22
C ILE A 383 24.14 10.40 -19.85
N ASP A 384 24.67 9.25 -20.25
CA ASP A 384 23.92 8.19 -20.91
C ASP A 384 23.10 7.39 -19.90
N ASN A 385 23.72 6.99 -18.79
CA ASN A 385 23.06 6.30 -17.69
C ASN A 385 23.45 6.93 -16.34
N LEU A 386 22.45 7.25 -15.54
CA LEU A 386 22.60 7.70 -14.16
C LEU A 386 21.89 6.72 -13.21
N TRP A 387 22.63 6.03 -12.36
CA TRP A 387 22.09 5.10 -11.37
C TRP A 387 22.21 5.73 -10.00
N ILE A 388 21.10 5.87 -9.28
CA ILE A 388 21.03 6.54 -7.97
C ILE A 388 20.49 5.55 -6.95
N ASP A 389 21.28 5.33 -5.89
CA ASP A 389 21.00 4.47 -4.76
C ASP A 389 21.67 5.07 -3.51
N ALA A 390 21.13 6.18 -3.03
CA ALA A 390 21.82 7.09 -2.11
C ALA A 390 21.28 7.03 -0.67
N GLU A 391 20.74 5.89 -0.26
CA GLU A 391 20.30 5.60 1.13
C GLU A 391 19.43 6.72 1.74
N GLY A 392 18.50 7.26 0.96
CA GLY A 392 17.59 8.32 1.40
C GLY A 392 18.02 9.74 1.04
N ALA A 393 19.20 9.96 0.46
CA ALA A 393 19.64 11.26 -0.06
C ALA A 393 19.08 11.57 -1.47
N GLU A 394 18.37 10.63 -2.10
CA GLU A 394 17.85 10.77 -3.46
C GLU A 394 16.77 11.87 -3.55
N TYR A 395 16.06 12.11 -2.44
CA TYR A 395 15.01 13.13 -2.35
C TYR A 395 15.54 14.55 -2.58
N GLU A 396 16.79 14.83 -2.21
CA GLU A 396 17.43 16.11 -2.50
C GLU A 396 17.82 16.24 -3.99
N LEU A 397 17.97 15.12 -4.68
CA LEU A 397 18.39 15.06 -6.08
C LEU A 397 17.21 15.18 -7.06
N PHE A 398 15.95 15.04 -6.63
CA PHE A 398 14.79 15.06 -7.54
C PHE A 398 14.69 16.32 -8.39
N GLU A 399 14.99 17.48 -7.82
CA GLU A 399 14.86 18.75 -8.52
C GLU A 399 15.87 18.95 -9.66
N ILE A 400 16.98 18.19 -9.66
CA ILE A 400 18.01 18.33 -10.70
C ILE A 400 17.48 17.86 -12.06
N PHE A 401 16.44 17.02 -12.07
CA PHE A 401 15.78 16.50 -13.27
C PHE A 401 14.73 17.45 -13.85
N GLU A 402 14.27 18.45 -13.09
CA GLU A 402 13.25 19.41 -13.53
C GLU A 402 13.73 20.32 -14.67
N LYS A 403 12.79 20.90 -15.43
CA LYS A 403 13.11 21.94 -16.41
C LYS A 403 13.64 23.19 -15.75
N ASN A 404 14.75 23.70 -16.28
CA ASN A 404 15.52 24.79 -15.68
C ASN A 404 16.06 24.43 -14.29
N GLY A 405 16.15 23.14 -13.94
CA GLY A 405 16.89 22.67 -12.77
C GLY A 405 18.40 22.79 -12.97
N VAL A 406 19.18 22.35 -11.97
CA VAL A 406 20.64 22.51 -11.97
C VAL A 406 21.30 21.87 -13.21
N LEU A 407 20.83 20.71 -13.66
CA LEU A 407 21.38 20.06 -14.85
C LEU A 407 21.11 20.90 -16.12
N ASP A 408 19.87 21.37 -16.29
CA ASP A 408 19.49 22.17 -17.47
C ASP A 408 20.20 23.52 -17.51
N GLN A 409 20.36 24.19 -16.36
CA GLN A 409 21.08 25.46 -16.27
C GLN A 409 22.57 25.34 -16.63
N ASN A 410 23.12 24.13 -16.58
CA ASN A 410 24.51 23.83 -16.91
C ASN A 410 24.64 23.01 -18.20
N ASP A 411 23.59 22.95 -19.03
CA ASP A 411 23.56 22.21 -20.29
C ASP A 411 23.89 20.71 -20.16
N ILE A 412 23.60 20.10 -19.00
CA ILE A 412 23.83 18.68 -18.75
C ILE A 412 22.59 17.86 -19.13
N VAL A 413 22.75 16.96 -20.09
CA VAL A 413 21.67 16.09 -20.57
C VAL A 413 21.81 14.69 -19.98
N VAL A 414 20.87 14.26 -19.14
CA VAL A 414 20.75 12.86 -18.70
C VAL A 414 19.75 12.12 -19.59
N CYS A 415 20.17 11.05 -20.25
CA CYS A 415 19.32 10.26 -21.15
C CYS A 415 18.48 9.21 -20.44
N GLN A 416 19.08 8.46 -19.51
CA GLN A 416 18.39 7.42 -18.75
C GLN A 416 18.79 7.50 -17.28
N ALA A 417 17.84 7.28 -16.38
CA ALA A 417 18.14 7.15 -14.97
C ALA A 417 17.43 5.94 -14.34
N ASN A 418 18.14 5.22 -13.49
CA ASN A 418 17.55 4.27 -12.54
C ASN A 418 17.65 4.88 -11.16
N MET A 419 16.54 4.87 -10.43
CA MET A 419 16.48 5.45 -9.10
C MET A 419 15.89 4.45 -8.13
N GLU A 420 16.67 4.10 -7.12
CA GLU A 420 16.20 3.43 -5.91
C GLU A 420 15.82 4.51 -4.91
N ILE A 421 14.54 4.57 -4.58
CA ILE A 421 13.97 5.56 -3.69
C ILE A 421 13.68 4.82 -2.39
N HIS A 422 14.54 5.08 -1.43
CA HIS A 422 14.40 4.52 -0.09
C HIS A 422 13.08 5.01 0.51
N ILE A 423 12.12 4.09 0.61
CA ILE A 423 10.97 4.23 1.49
C ILE A 423 11.55 4.11 2.89
N SER A 424 12.01 5.24 3.42
CA SER A 424 12.35 5.47 4.82
C SER A 424 12.05 4.27 5.70
N GLU A 425 13.07 3.47 5.99
CA GLU A 425 12.91 2.34 6.89
C GLU A 425 12.38 2.88 8.21
N ALA A 426 11.21 2.39 8.61
CA ALA A 426 10.88 2.34 10.00
C ALA A 426 11.89 1.39 10.63
N GLU A 427 12.87 1.91 11.38
CA GLU A 427 13.48 1.10 12.44
C GLU A 427 12.35 0.69 13.39
N GLY A 428 11.75 -0.47 13.12
CA GLY A 428 10.64 -1.05 13.88
C GLY A 428 9.26 -0.47 13.56
N HIS A 429 8.55 -1.09 12.61
CA HIS A 429 7.08 -1.05 12.46
C HIS A 429 6.39 0.28 12.75
N LEU A 430 6.76 1.33 12.01
CA LEU A 430 6.29 2.68 12.24
C LEU A 430 6.44 3.56 11.00
N ASN A 431 5.39 3.48 10.16
CA ASN A 431 4.91 4.36 9.09
C ASN A 431 5.94 4.86 8.01
N PRO A 432 5.51 5.35 6.84
CA PRO A 432 6.40 5.92 5.81
C PRO A 432 6.53 7.44 5.86
N ASN A 433 7.70 7.96 5.50
CA ASN A 433 8.02 9.39 5.59
C ASN A 433 7.07 10.07 4.57
N PHE A 434 6.23 11.03 4.97
CA PHE A 434 5.38 11.93 4.12
C PHE A 434 5.95 13.23 3.42
N GLU A 435 7.03 13.89 3.82
CA GLU A 435 7.88 15.00 3.31
C GLU A 435 8.66 14.51 2.09
N LYS A 436 9.52 13.49 2.20
CA LYS A 436 9.96 12.54 1.19
C LYS A 436 8.80 12.03 0.33
N GLN A 437 7.65 11.59 0.86
CA GLN A 437 6.51 11.27 -0.06
C GLN A 437 6.00 12.52 -0.80
N LYS A 438 5.99 13.69 -0.19
CA LYS A 438 5.53 14.94 -0.79
C LYS A 438 6.53 15.47 -1.82
N ILE A 439 7.83 15.41 -1.52
CA ILE A 439 8.96 15.68 -2.40
C ILE A 439 8.89 14.73 -3.59
N PHE A 440 8.63 13.45 -3.37
CA PHE A 440 8.39 12.47 -4.41
C PHE A 440 7.13 12.77 -5.25
N MET A 441 6.01 13.11 -4.61
CA MET A 441 4.77 13.49 -5.29
C MET A 441 4.97 14.73 -6.17
N ASP A 442 5.61 15.77 -5.62
CA ASP A 442 5.88 17.02 -6.31
C ASP A 442 6.81 16.78 -7.49
N PHE A 443 7.87 15.99 -7.30
CA PHE A 443 8.75 15.51 -8.36
C PHE A 443 7.99 14.81 -9.48
N VAL A 444 7.17 13.79 -9.17
CA VAL A 444 6.41 13.04 -10.16
C VAL A 444 5.42 13.94 -10.91
N LYS A 445 4.66 14.78 -10.20
CA LYS A 445 3.72 15.74 -10.81
C LYS A 445 4.44 16.69 -11.75
N LYS A 446 5.63 17.15 -11.36
CA LYS A 446 6.47 18.03 -12.16
C LYS A 446 6.95 17.33 -13.43
N ILE A 447 7.52 16.13 -13.33
CA ILE A 447 7.98 15.33 -14.48
C ILE A 447 6.86 15.09 -15.50
N ILE A 448 5.67 14.71 -15.02
CA ILE A 448 4.49 14.50 -15.87
C ILE A 448 4.08 15.79 -16.58
N THR A 449 4.07 16.91 -15.87
CA THR A 449 3.69 18.23 -16.41
C THR A 449 4.68 18.70 -17.48
N GLU A 450 5.97 18.50 -17.23
CA GLU A 450 7.05 18.98 -18.09
C GLU A 450 7.23 18.14 -19.35
N LYS A 451 6.81 16.86 -19.32
CA LYS A 451 6.95 15.89 -20.41
C LYS A 451 8.39 15.71 -20.88
N LYS A 452 9.35 15.94 -19.98
CA LYS A 452 10.78 15.78 -20.23
C LYS A 452 11.19 14.32 -20.13
N TYR A 453 10.78 13.67 -19.04
CA TYR A 453 11.04 12.26 -18.79
C TYR A 453 9.75 11.44 -18.81
N GLY A 454 9.84 10.20 -19.30
CA GLY A 454 8.85 9.17 -19.02
C GLY A 454 9.29 8.35 -17.82
N ILE A 455 8.35 8.01 -16.92
CA ILE A 455 8.58 7.16 -15.75
C ILE A 455 8.03 5.77 -16.08
N PHE A 456 8.87 4.74 -15.99
CA PHE A 456 8.52 3.37 -16.34
C PHE A 456 9.02 2.37 -15.30
N ARG A 457 8.51 1.14 -15.36
CA ARG A 457 8.95 -0.02 -14.57
C ARG A 457 8.97 0.26 -13.07
N ALA A 458 7.98 1.02 -12.59
CA ALA A 458 7.83 1.25 -11.17
C ALA A 458 7.59 -0.08 -10.43
N SER A 459 8.42 -0.37 -9.43
CA SER A 459 8.25 -1.52 -8.53
C SER A 459 8.40 -1.09 -7.08
N GLU A 460 7.70 -1.77 -6.18
CA GLU A 460 7.73 -1.50 -4.75
C GLU A 460 7.75 -2.83 -4.00
N GLU A 461 8.85 -3.10 -3.29
CA GLU A 461 8.96 -4.21 -2.32
C GLU A 461 9.32 -3.63 -0.94
N PHE A 462 10.59 -3.27 -0.74
CA PHE A 462 11.09 -2.54 0.45
C PHE A 462 11.48 -1.09 0.13
N HIS A 463 11.94 -0.85 -1.09
CA HIS A 463 12.21 0.47 -1.67
C HIS A 463 11.40 0.62 -2.95
N MET A 464 11.15 1.87 -3.37
CA MET A 464 10.49 2.14 -4.64
C MET A 464 11.56 2.30 -5.72
N ARG A 465 11.46 1.53 -6.81
CA ARG A 465 12.40 1.64 -7.93
C ARG A 465 11.66 2.20 -9.13
N ILE A 466 12.27 3.19 -9.80
CA ILE A 466 11.73 3.78 -11.02
C ILE A 466 12.83 3.91 -12.08
N TYR A 467 12.41 3.82 -13.35
CA TYR A 467 13.26 4.09 -14.51
C TYR A 467 12.77 5.34 -15.25
N LEU A 468 13.68 6.26 -15.56
CA LEU A 468 13.40 7.48 -16.30
C LEU A 468 14.09 7.45 -17.67
N PHE A 469 13.37 7.87 -18.70
CA PHE A 469 13.94 8.11 -20.03
C PHE A 469 13.63 9.52 -20.54
N ASN A 470 14.65 10.24 -21.02
CA ASN A 470 14.52 11.61 -21.51
C ASN A 470 13.94 11.68 -22.92
N PHE A 471 12.65 11.96 -23.02
CA PHE A 471 11.95 12.13 -24.29
C PHE A 471 12.05 13.54 -24.87
N GLU A 472 12.48 14.54 -24.12
CA GLU A 472 12.65 15.90 -24.64
C GLU A 472 13.95 16.06 -25.44
N SER A 473 15.02 15.41 -25.00
CA SER A 473 16.31 15.47 -25.67
C SER A 473 16.29 14.71 -27.01
N GLU A 474 16.51 15.45 -28.10
CA GLU A 474 16.70 14.84 -29.43
C GLU A 474 17.91 13.91 -29.47
N TYR A 475 18.97 14.25 -28.73
CA TYR A 475 20.13 13.39 -28.60
C TYR A 475 19.75 12.01 -28.02
N CYS A 476 19.00 11.99 -26.93
CA CYS A 476 18.62 10.74 -26.26
C CYS A 476 17.68 9.89 -27.11
N ARG A 477 16.68 10.51 -27.77
CA ARG A 477 15.77 9.80 -28.69
C ARG A 477 16.45 9.24 -29.93
N ASN A 478 17.50 9.88 -30.42
CA ASN A 478 18.23 9.40 -31.59
C ASN A 478 19.27 8.34 -31.20
N LYS A 479 19.81 8.42 -29.98
CA LYS A 479 20.81 7.49 -29.46
C LYS A 479 20.20 6.14 -29.07
N TYR A 480 19.00 6.14 -28.47
CA TYR A 480 18.30 4.97 -27.93
C TYR A 480 16.96 4.73 -28.64
#